data_AF-G5QMY5-F1
#
_entry.id   AF-G5QMY5-F1
#
_cell.length_a   1.000
_cell.length_b   1.000
_cell.length_c   1.000
_cell.angle_alpha   90.00
_cell.angle_beta   90.00
_cell.angle_gamma   90.00
#
_symmetry.space_group_name_H-M   'P 1'
#
loop_
_entity.id
_entity.type
_entity.pdbx_description
1 polymer ?
#
loop_
_entity_poly.entity_id
_entity_poly.type
_entity_poly.pdbx_seq_one_letter_code
_entity_poly.pdbx_strand_id
1 'polypeptide(L)' 'DIDILDVQENMIKQVKVVPVKPLRESILE' A
#
# COMPACT_ATOMS: atom_id res chain seq x y z
N ASP A 1 9.75 -31.93 15.94
CA ASP A 1 9.15 -31.46 14.69
C ASP A 1 8.10 -30.41 14.97
N ILE A 2 8.47 -29.16 14.73
CA ILE A 2 7.53 -28.06 14.57
C ILE A 2 7.92 -27.45 13.23
N ASP A 3 7.15 -27.79 12.19
CA ASP A 3 7.29 -27.19 10.87
C ASP A 3 6.56 -25.85 10.87
N ILE A 4 7.30 -24.79 11.15
CA ILE A 4 6.85 -23.43 10.84
C ILE A 4 6.88 -23.28 9.32
N LEU A 5 5.71 -23.33 8.69
CA LEU A 5 5.55 -22.87 7.31
C LEU A 5 5.95 -21.40 7.28
N ASP A 6 7.01 -21.07 6.54
CA ASP A 6 7.42 -19.70 6.26
C ASP A 6 6.25 -18.97 5.61
N VAL A 7 5.42 -18.33 6.44
CA VAL A 7 4.40 -17.40 6.00
C VAL A 7 5.15 -16.16 5.54
N GLN A 8 5.61 -16.22 4.29
CA GLN A 8 6.19 -15.09 3.58
C GLN A 8 5.31 -13.89 3.88
N GLU A 9 5.89 -12.92 4.59
CA GLU A 9 5.24 -11.67 4.88
C GLU A 9 4.78 -11.13 3.53
N ASN A 10 3.48 -11.07 3.33
CA ASN A 10 2.93 -10.43 2.15
C ASN A 10 3.36 -8.97 2.28
N MET A 11 4.48 -8.62 1.63
CA MET A 11 4.97 -7.27 1.52
C MET A 11 4.02 -6.55 0.57
N ILE A 12 2.80 -6.27 1.04
CA ILE A 12 1.96 -5.26 0.43
C ILE A 12 2.76 -3.99 0.64
N LYS A 13 3.53 -3.62 -0.39
CA LYS A 13 4.30 -2.39 -0.39
C LYS A 13 3.26 -1.30 -0.25
N GLN A 14 3.14 -0.73 0.93
CA GLN A 14 2.22 0.37 1.17
C GLN A 14 2.66 1.50 0.25
N VAL A 15 1.98 1.64 -0.89
CA VAL A 15 2.30 2.69 -1.85
C VAL A 15 1.76 3.97 -1.23
N LYS A 16 2.69 4.80 -0.72
CA LYS A 16 2.35 6.14 -0.26
C LYS A 16 2.00 6.99 -1.48
N VAL A 17 0.72 7.16 -1.75
CA VAL A 17 0.25 8.06 -2.81
C VAL A 17 0.39 9.49 -2.29
N VAL A 18 1.18 10.30 -2.99
CA VAL A 18 1.23 11.74 -2.78
C VAL A 18 0.34 12.39 -3.84
N PRO A 19 -0.67 13.19 -3.45
CA PRO A 19 -1.49 13.89 -4.41
C PRO A 19 -0.64 14.84 -5.26
N VAL A 20 -0.73 14.71 -6.59
CA VAL A 20 0.00 15.57 -7.55
C VAL A 20 -0.57 17.00 -7.53
N LYS A 21 -1.85 17.15 -7.17
CA LYS A 21 -2.56 18.42 -7.04
C LYS A 21 -3.31 18.47 -5.71
N PRO A 22 -3.67 19.66 -5.21
CA PRO A 22 -4.54 19.79 -4.06
C PRO A 22 -5.82 18.96 -4.23
N LEU A 23 -6.27 18.30 -3.15
CA LEU A 23 -7.45 17.42 -3.20
C LEU A 23 -8.68 18.11 -3.78
N ARG A 24 -8.83 19.41 -3.54
CA ARG A 24 -9.94 20.22 -4.07
C ARG A 24 -9.96 20.27 -5.60
N GLU A 25 -8.80 20.29 -6.24
CA GLU A 25 -8.68 20.29 -7.70
C GLU A 25 -8.85 18.88 -8.30
N SER A 26 -8.64 17.82 -7.51
CA SER A 26 -8.77 16.43 -7.97
C SER A 26 -10.23 15.94 -8.00
N ILE A 27 -11.14 16.58 -7.27
CA ILE A 27 -12.57 16.20 -7.19
C ILE A 27 -13.38 16.85 -8.32
N LEU A 28 -12.82 17.83 -9.02
CA LEU A 28 -13.50 18.65 -10.02
C LEU A 28 -13.29 18.19 -11.47
N GLU A 29 -12.71 17.01 -11.68
CA GLU A 29 -12.63 16.32 -13.00
C GLU A 29 -13.83 15.38 -13.21
#